data_AF-A0A9D8WXG6-F1
#
_entry.id   AF-A0A9D8WXG6-F1
#
_cell.length_a   1.000
_cell.length_b   1.000
_cell.length_c   1.000
_cell.angle_alpha   90.00
_cell.angle_beta   90.00
_cell.angle_gamma   90.00
#
_symmetry.space_group_name_H-M   'P 1'
#
loop_
_entity.id
_entity.type
_entity.pdbx_description
1 polymer ?
#
loop_
_entity_poly.entity_id
_entity_poly.type
_entity_poly.pdbx_seq_one_letter_code
_entity_poly.pdbx_strand_id
1 'polypeptide(L)'
;MAETWEDFGELAKEERYQAKSKLGKIFSFRTLKKCLKFLMYILVLVVYGLLFFRLCTGKPPKALSEILWTESVYNAYEENGEKFLVYEQEPIESMAKDGYFGISDIRYIPSAKSFQLTVRYNNSSIEALEKSLIQKETAKRRADIMAENPGIAEAALEEKLSASLAEDPIVIDDLGALPFVFVLRDDYGNVYSEYSYIHDSKTVYQYMRISYENVALFGSGEQLAPEKNYPTPDVSMPGYIYKGTHESDGKEVHYLYLDMYYANDVDIYSETFAYPLQVYTETSDLIRSDFSDEIKSAPVSDLTVVHIPQSSKEN
;
A
#
# COMPACT_ATOMS: atom_id res chain seq x y z
N MET A 1 -5.35 -61.82 28.75
CA MET A 1 -6.66 -62.45 28.51
C MET A 1 -7.44 -61.46 27.68
N ALA A 2 -7.76 -61.80 26.42
CA ALA A 2 -8.64 -61.01 25.57
C ALA A 2 -10.07 -61.50 25.86
N GLU A 3 -10.89 -60.66 26.50
CA GLU A 3 -12.09 -61.11 27.22
C GLU A 3 -13.42 -60.90 26.46
N THR A 4 -13.40 -60.62 25.15
CA THR A 4 -14.63 -60.59 24.33
C THR A 4 -14.42 -61.13 22.91
N TRP A 5 -15.48 -61.65 22.28
CA TRP A 5 -15.45 -62.20 20.90
C TRP A 5 -15.04 -61.17 19.83
N GLU A 6 -15.25 -59.88 20.08
CA GLU A 6 -14.81 -58.80 19.20
C GLU A 6 -13.27 -58.70 19.16
N ASP A 7 -12.62 -58.98 20.30
CA ASP A 7 -11.17 -58.94 20.51
C ASP A 7 -10.44 -60.03 19.70
N PHE A 8 -11.03 -61.23 19.59
CA PHE A 8 -10.53 -62.31 18.72
C PHE A 8 -10.63 -61.96 17.23
N GLY A 9 -11.68 -61.23 16.83
CA GLY A 9 -11.86 -60.75 15.47
C GLY A 9 -10.85 -59.68 15.08
N GLU A 10 -10.38 -58.86 16.04
CA GLU A 10 -9.31 -57.89 15.83
C GLU A 10 -7.93 -58.56 15.77
N LEU A 11 -7.62 -59.48 16.69
CA LEU A 11 -6.37 -60.25 16.71
C LEU A 11 -6.14 -61.03 15.40
N ALA A 12 -7.14 -61.78 14.93
CA ALA A 12 -7.04 -62.54 13.67
C ALA A 12 -6.85 -61.63 12.44
N LYS A 13 -7.38 -60.41 12.49
CA LYS A 13 -7.19 -59.39 11.44
C LYS A 13 -5.80 -58.76 11.50
N GLU A 14 -5.14 -58.71 12.65
CA GLU A 14 -3.77 -58.23 12.80
C GLU A 14 -2.76 -59.28 12.33
N GLU A 15 -2.92 -60.54 12.72
CA GLU A 15 -2.06 -61.64 12.27
C GLU A 15 -2.04 -61.76 10.74
N ARG A 16 -3.22 -61.68 10.09
CA ARG A 16 -3.34 -61.68 8.62
C ARG A 16 -2.69 -60.46 7.95
N TYR A 17 -2.64 -59.32 8.65
CA TYR A 17 -1.95 -58.14 8.15
C TYR A 17 -0.44 -58.29 8.30
N GLN A 18 0.02 -58.82 9.44
CA GLN A 18 1.44 -59.04 9.71
C GLN A 18 2.07 -60.09 8.78
N ALA A 19 1.30 -61.09 8.35
CA ALA A 19 1.71 -62.11 7.38
C ALA A 19 1.90 -61.61 5.92
N LYS A 20 1.47 -60.38 5.58
CA LYS A 20 1.63 -59.84 4.21
C LYS A 20 3.07 -59.36 3.94
N SER A 21 3.55 -59.60 2.72
CA SER A 21 4.82 -59.06 2.20
C SER A 21 4.87 -57.52 2.31
N LYS A 22 6.07 -56.92 2.40
CA LYS A 22 6.27 -55.46 2.52
C LYS A 22 5.51 -54.69 1.43
N LEU A 23 5.50 -55.18 0.19
CA LEU A 23 4.74 -54.58 -0.93
C LEU A 23 3.21 -54.77 -0.78
N GLY A 24 2.76 -55.92 -0.29
CA GLY A 24 1.34 -56.18 -0.03
C GLY A 24 0.77 -55.42 1.19
N LYS A 25 1.64 -55.02 2.13
CA LYS A 25 1.30 -54.09 3.21
C LYS A 25 1.14 -52.67 2.67
N ILE A 26 2.02 -52.23 1.75
CA ILE A 26 1.95 -50.91 1.08
C ILE A 26 0.65 -50.77 0.27
N PHE A 27 0.26 -51.78 -0.51
CA PHE A 27 -1.00 -51.77 -1.29
C PHE A 27 -2.25 -52.21 -0.52
N SER A 28 -2.18 -52.33 0.81
CA SER A 28 -3.36 -52.70 1.59
C SER A 28 -4.30 -51.49 1.77
N PHE A 29 -5.61 -51.74 1.77
CA PHE A 29 -6.63 -50.70 2.03
C PHE A 29 -6.42 -49.97 3.37
N ARG A 30 -5.83 -50.66 4.37
CA ARG A 30 -5.48 -50.05 5.67
C ARG A 30 -4.35 -49.03 5.55
N THR A 31 -3.30 -49.35 4.80
CA THR A 31 -2.17 -48.44 4.57
C THR A 31 -2.58 -47.29 3.67
N LEU A 32 -3.37 -47.55 2.63
CA LEU A 32 -3.95 -46.51 1.78
C LEU A 32 -4.80 -45.51 2.58
N LYS A 33 -5.67 -45.99 3.49
CA LYS A 33 -6.45 -45.12 4.38
C LYS A 33 -5.56 -44.29 5.32
N LYS A 34 -4.47 -44.85 5.83
CA LYS A 34 -3.49 -44.13 6.65
C LYS A 34 -2.72 -43.08 5.85
N CYS A 35 -2.25 -43.43 4.64
CA CYS A 35 -1.58 -42.50 3.73
C CYS A 35 -2.50 -41.36 3.32
N LEU A 36 -3.77 -41.63 2.97
CA LEU A 36 -4.73 -40.59 2.61
C LEU A 36 -5.03 -39.65 3.78
N LYS A 37 -5.20 -40.18 5.00
CA LYS A 37 -5.34 -39.36 6.21
C LYS A 37 -4.11 -38.48 6.45
N PHE A 38 -2.91 -39.06 6.29
CA PHE A 38 -1.67 -38.32 6.44
C PHE A 38 -1.52 -37.22 5.39
N LEU A 39 -1.92 -37.49 4.14
CA LEU A 39 -1.93 -36.50 3.06
C LEU A 39 -2.92 -35.36 3.35
N MET A 40 -4.11 -35.67 3.90
CA MET A 40 -5.05 -34.65 4.38
C MET A 40 -4.47 -33.80 5.52
N TYR A 41 -3.77 -34.40 6.48
CA TYR A 41 -3.10 -33.63 7.54
C TYR A 41 -1.97 -32.74 7.00
N ILE A 42 -1.19 -33.22 6.03
CA ILE A 42 -0.18 -32.41 5.34
C ILE A 42 -0.86 -31.26 4.60
N LEU A 43 -1.94 -31.51 3.85
CA LEU A 43 -2.66 -30.47 3.13
C LEU A 43 -3.14 -29.38 4.08
N VAL A 44 -3.74 -29.76 5.22
CA VAL A 44 -4.18 -28.83 6.25
C VAL A 44 -2.98 -28.03 6.80
N LEU A 45 -1.87 -28.68 7.13
CA LEU A 45 -0.65 -28.01 7.58
C LEU A 45 -0.08 -27.05 6.54
N VAL A 46 -0.11 -27.40 5.26
CA VAL A 46 0.35 -26.54 4.16
C VAL A 46 -0.57 -25.33 4.03
N VAL A 47 -1.88 -25.50 4.08
CA VAL A 47 -2.84 -24.38 4.05
C VAL A 47 -2.61 -23.44 5.22
N TYR A 48 -2.51 -23.96 6.45
CA TYR A 48 -2.21 -23.12 7.61
C TYR A 48 -0.82 -22.48 7.53
N GLY A 49 0.18 -23.20 7.00
CA GLY A 49 1.52 -22.68 6.76
C GLY A 49 1.52 -21.51 5.77
N LEU A 50 0.76 -21.61 4.67
CA LEU A 50 0.59 -20.54 3.69
C LEU A 50 -0.16 -19.32 4.28
N LEU A 51 -1.21 -19.55 5.07
CA LEU A 51 -1.92 -18.47 5.76
C LEU A 51 -1.02 -17.76 6.78
N PHE A 52 -0.25 -18.52 7.57
CA PHE A 52 0.71 -17.98 8.52
C PHE A 52 1.83 -17.20 7.81
N PHE A 53 2.37 -17.76 6.74
CA PHE A 53 3.36 -17.08 5.90
C PHE A 53 2.80 -15.76 5.34
N ARG A 54 1.55 -15.75 4.86
CA ARG A 54 0.87 -14.54 4.38
C ARG A 54 0.72 -13.48 5.48
N LEU A 55 0.38 -13.90 6.71
CA LEU A 55 0.26 -12.99 7.85
C LEU A 55 1.62 -12.37 8.25
N CYS A 56 2.69 -13.17 8.26
CA CYS A 56 4.04 -12.68 8.60
C CYS A 56 4.66 -11.79 7.51
N THR A 57 4.33 -12.04 6.25
CA THR A 57 4.88 -11.30 5.10
C THR A 57 4.14 -10.01 4.81
N GLY A 58 2.88 -9.89 5.24
CA GLY A 58 2.08 -8.68 5.07
C GLY A 58 2.42 -7.52 6.02
N LYS A 59 3.26 -7.76 7.05
CA LYS A 59 3.71 -6.73 7.98
C LYS A 59 4.91 -5.95 7.42
N PRO A 60 4.94 -4.62 7.55
CA PRO A 60 6.08 -3.81 7.15
C PRO A 60 7.35 -4.25 7.88
N PRO A 61 8.54 -4.06 7.27
CA PRO A 61 9.81 -4.10 7.98
C PRO A 61 9.80 -3.17 9.20
N LYS A 62 10.49 -3.55 10.29
CA LYS A 62 10.46 -2.80 11.56
C LYS A 62 10.85 -1.32 11.39
N ALA A 63 11.87 -1.05 10.59
CA ALA A 63 12.32 0.32 10.30
C ALA A 63 11.23 1.18 9.64
N LEU A 64 10.27 0.56 8.95
CA LEU A 64 9.16 1.24 8.29
C LEU A 64 7.89 1.30 9.16
N SER A 65 7.90 0.77 10.37
CA SER A 65 6.82 0.95 11.35
C SER A 65 7.21 1.89 12.50
N GLU A 66 8.50 2.21 12.66
CA GLU A 66 9.04 3.11 13.70
C GLU A 66 8.91 4.61 13.32
N ILE A 67 9.10 5.51 14.28
CA ILE A 67 9.22 6.96 14.03
C ILE A 67 10.36 7.21 13.05
N LEU A 68 10.06 7.99 12.01
CA LEU A 68 11.07 8.57 11.14
C LEU A 68 11.66 9.80 11.83
N TRP A 69 12.87 9.66 12.38
CA TRP A 69 13.59 10.74 13.06
C TRP A 69 14.20 11.71 12.04
N THR A 70 13.36 12.59 11.49
CA THR A 70 13.82 13.75 10.71
C THR A 70 14.51 14.77 11.61
N GLU A 71 15.19 15.75 11.02
CA GLU A 71 15.83 16.83 11.77
C GLU A 71 14.82 17.61 12.63
N SER A 72 13.65 17.93 12.08
CA SER A 72 12.57 18.61 12.80
C SER A 72 12.07 17.80 14.00
N VAL A 73 11.88 16.48 13.83
CA VAL A 73 11.43 15.58 14.89
C VAL A 73 12.48 15.42 15.98
N TYR A 74 13.74 15.26 15.60
CA TYR A 74 14.86 15.14 16.53
C TYR A 74 15.05 16.41 17.37
N ASN A 75 15.03 17.58 16.73
CA ASN A 75 15.14 18.87 17.44
C ASN A 75 13.96 19.08 18.40
N ALA A 76 12.74 18.74 17.97
CA ALA A 76 11.57 18.82 18.84
C ALA A 76 11.67 17.88 20.05
N TYR A 77 12.31 16.72 19.91
CA TYR A 77 12.58 15.81 21.02
C TYR A 77 13.60 16.38 22.01
N GLU A 78 14.73 16.89 21.51
CA GLU A 78 15.76 17.53 22.35
C GLU A 78 15.21 18.74 23.12
N GLU A 79 14.35 19.54 22.49
CA GLU A 79 13.74 20.73 23.12
C GLU A 79 12.66 20.38 24.16
N ASN A 80 11.85 19.36 23.92
CA ASN A 80 10.68 19.07 24.75
C ASN A 80 10.92 17.96 25.79
N GLY A 81 11.92 17.09 25.59
CA GLY A 81 12.26 16.00 26.50
C GLY A 81 11.04 15.16 26.89
N GLU A 82 10.70 15.11 28.18
CA GLU A 82 9.54 14.37 28.71
C GLU A 82 8.18 14.85 28.18
N LYS A 83 8.11 16.09 27.66
CA LYS A 83 6.90 16.66 27.04
C LYS A 83 6.78 16.31 25.56
N PHE A 84 7.73 15.60 24.99
CA PHE A 84 7.63 15.10 23.63
C PHE A 84 6.54 14.02 23.55
N LEU A 85 5.55 14.25 22.68
CA LEU A 85 4.39 13.39 22.52
C LEU A 85 4.35 12.87 21.09
N VAL A 86 4.06 11.58 20.98
CA VAL A 86 3.78 10.91 19.71
C VAL A 86 2.41 10.29 19.84
N TYR A 87 1.53 10.65 18.91
CA TYR A 87 0.21 10.05 18.78
C TYR A 87 0.24 9.03 17.65
N GLU A 88 -0.41 7.91 17.86
CA GLU A 88 -0.54 6.81 16.91
C GLU A 88 -2.02 6.52 16.64
N GLN A 89 -2.31 6.19 15.39
CA GLN A 89 -3.65 5.86 14.95
C GLN A 89 -3.61 4.73 13.91
N GLU A 90 -4.52 3.77 14.05
CA GLU A 90 -4.79 2.81 12.98
C GLU A 90 -5.73 3.44 11.94
N PRO A 91 -5.48 3.23 10.64
CA PRO A 91 -6.35 3.79 9.62
C PRO A 91 -7.68 3.00 9.60
N ILE A 92 -8.80 3.70 9.42
CA ILE A 92 -10.15 3.11 9.44
C ILE A 92 -10.30 2.03 8.36
N GLU A 93 -9.82 2.36 7.17
CA GLU A 93 -9.56 1.40 6.11
C GLU A 93 -8.03 1.22 6.04
N SER A 94 -7.53 0.02 5.72
CA SER A 94 -6.07 -0.21 5.56
C SER A 94 -5.64 -0.26 4.09
N MET A 95 -6.58 -0.09 3.17
CA MET A 95 -6.38 -0.24 1.73
C MET A 95 -7.24 0.78 0.98
N ALA A 96 -6.67 1.41 -0.04
CA ALA A 96 -7.38 2.29 -0.93
C ALA A 96 -8.56 1.58 -1.61
N LYS A 97 -9.64 2.32 -1.87
CA LYS A 97 -10.88 1.77 -2.45
C LYS A 97 -10.65 1.07 -3.79
N ASP A 98 -9.65 1.53 -4.54
CA ASP A 98 -9.20 0.97 -5.80
C ASP A 98 -8.23 -0.22 -5.65
N GLY A 99 -7.73 -0.47 -4.43
CA GLY A 99 -6.82 -1.55 -4.08
C GLY A 99 -5.36 -1.31 -4.45
N TYR A 100 -4.98 -0.13 -4.96
CA TYR A 100 -3.62 0.09 -5.49
C TYR A 100 -2.56 0.17 -4.39
N PHE A 101 -2.90 0.78 -3.26
CA PHE A 101 -2.02 0.90 -2.11
C PHE A 101 -2.79 0.76 -0.79
N GLY A 102 -2.07 0.51 0.28
CA GLY A 102 -2.57 0.50 1.64
C GLY A 102 -1.74 1.37 2.56
N ILE A 103 -2.32 1.73 3.69
CA ILE A 103 -1.70 2.59 4.69
C ILE A 103 -1.70 1.88 6.03
N SER A 104 -0.65 2.10 6.82
CA SER A 104 -0.53 1.65 8.20
C SER A 104 0.35 2.62 9.01
N ASP A 105 0.42 2.37 10.32
CA ASP A 105 1.38 3.00 11.24
C ASP A 105 1.31 4.55 11.23
N ILE A 106 0.10 5.13 11.23
CA ILE A 106 -0.05 6.59 11.20
C ILE A 106 0.44 7.16 12.53
N ARG A 107 1.34 8.15 12.47
CA ARG A 107 1.86 8.85 13.63
C ARG A 107 1.80 10.36 13.43
N TYR A 108 1.48 11.08 14.50
CA TYR A 108 1.53 12.52 14.54
C TYR A 108 2.36 13.01 15.72
N ILE A 109 3.29 13.94 15.44
CA ILE A 109 4.24 14.50 16.40
C ILE A 109 3.98 16.01 16.47
N PRO A 110 3.21 16.49 17.47
CA PRO A 110 2.70 17.86 17.47
C PRO A 110 3.78 18.91 17.63
N SER A 111 4.79 18.63 18.47
CA SER A 111 5.91 19.53 18.72
C SER A 111 6.74 19.80 17.46
N ALA A 112 6.81 18.82 16.54
CA ALA A 112 7.50 18.94 15.26
C ALA A 112 6.56 19.31 14.09
N LYS A 113 5.24 19.35 14.31
CA LYS A 113 4.21 19.41 13.25
C LYS A 113 4.47 18.37 12.15
N SER A 114 4.90 17.17 12.56
CA SER A 114 5.25 16.09 11.65
C SER A 114 4.13 15.06 11.60
N PHE A 115 3.66 14.75 10.39
CA PHE A 115 2.69 13.70 10.12
C PHE A 115 3.37 12.58 9.34
N GLN A 116 3.33 11.36 9.88
CA GLN A 116 4.02 10.21 9.34
C GLN A 116 3.07 9.05 9.10
N LEU A 117 3.34 8.27 8.06
CA LEU A 117 2.56 7.10 7.72
C LEU A 117 3.39 6.12 6.90
N THR A 118 2.93 4.87 6.85
CA THR A 118 3.56 3.84 6.03
C THR A 118 2.65 3.47 4.88
N VAL A 119 3.13 3.66 3.65
CA VAL A 119 2.44 3.22 2.43
C VAL A 119 2.96 1.85 2.02
N ARG A 120 2.05 0.97 1.61
CA ARG A 120 2.34 -0.32 0.98
C ARG A 120 1.68 -0.42 -0.38
N TYR A 121 2.38 -0.83 -1.41
CA TYR A 121 1.78 -1.21 -2.70
C TYR A 121 2.40 -2.49 -3.25
N ASN A 122 1.68 -3.17 -4.16
CA ASN A 122 2.12 -4.45 -4.73
C ASN A 122 3.05 -4.21 -5.92
N ASN A 123 4.05 -5.08 -6.10
CA ASN A 123 4.86 -5.10 -7.32
C ASN A 123 4.00 -5.23 -8.59
N SER A 124 2.86 -5.93 -8.51
CA SER A 124 1.92 -6.01 -9.65
C SER A 124 1.32 -4.65 -10.05
N SER A 125 1.27 -3.67 -9.12
CA SER A 125 0.84 -2.30 -9.44
C SER A 125 1.85 -1.59 -10.33
N ILE A 126 3.15 -1.90 -10.15
CA ILE A 126 4.23 -1.39 -11.01
C ILE A 126 4.12 -2.00 -12.42
N GLU A 127 3.91 -3.31 -12.51
CA GLU A 127 3.73 -4.00 -13.80
C GLU A 127 2.49 -3.48 -14.56
N ALA A 128 1.39 -3.25 -13.83
CA ALA A 128 0.18 -2.67 -14.41
C ALA A 128 0.40 -1.24 -14.93
N LEU A 129 1.20 -0.45 -14.21
CA LEU A 129 1.61 0.88 -14.63
C LEU A 129 2.46 0.83 -15.90
N GLU A 130 3.50 0.00 -15.93
CA GLU A 130 4.36 -0.16 -17.11
C GLU A 130 3.54 -0.50 -18.36
N LYS A 131 2.61 -1.46 -18.23
CA LYS A 131 1.70 -1.84 -19.32
C LYS A 131 0.80 -0.68 -19.77
N SER A 132 0.28 0.11 -18.83
CA SER A 132 -0.56 1.28 -19.13
C SER A 132 0.22 2.35 -19.90
N LEU A 133 1.48 2.62 -19.52
CA LEU A 133 2.34 3.58 -20.20
C LEU A 133 2.71 3.11 -21.61
N ILE A 134 3.04 1.83 -21.77
CA ILE A 134 3.27 1.24 -23.10
C ILE A 134 2.03 1.41 -23.98
N GLN A 135 0.83 1.19 -23.44
CA GLN A 135 -0.42 1.38 -24.19
C GLN A 135 -0.65 2.85 -24.57
N LYS A 136 -0.37 3.80 -23.67
CA LYS A 136 -0.50 5.25 -23.93
C LYS A 136 0.46 5.70 -25.04
N GLU A 137 1.72 5.27 -24.98
CA GLU A 137 2.72 5.61 -26.01
C GLU A 137 2.42 4.91 -27.34
N THR A 138 1.93 3.67 -27.30
CA THR A 138 1.45 2.97 -28.52
C THR A 138 0.29 3.72 -29.18
N ALA A 139 -0.67 4.20 -28.38
CA ALA A 139 -1.80 4.97 -28.88
C ALA A 139 -1.35 6.32 -29.47
N LYS A 140 -0.37 6.99 -28.85
CA LYS A 140 0.22 8.21 -29.37
C LYS A 140 0.92 7.98 -30.71
N ARG A 141 1.80 6.97 -30.81
CA ARG A 141 2.47 6.60 -32.06
C ARG A 141 1.48 6.20 -33.15
N ARG A 142 0.40 5.49 -32.80
CA ARG A 142 -0.72 5.19 -33.70
C ARG A 142 -1.38 6.48 -34.22
N ALA A 143 -1.62 7.46 -33.35
CA ALA A 143 -2.20 8.75 -33.72
C ALA A 143 -1.26 9.56 -34.63
N ASP A 144 0.05 9.56 -34.36
CA ASP A 144 1.06 10.23 -35.18
C ASP A 144 1.10 9.64 -36.59
N ILE A 145 1.12 8.31 -36.73
CA ILE A 145 1.06 7.63 -38.04
C ILE A 145 -0.22 8.00 -38.80
N MET A 146 -1.37 8.08 -38.11
CA MET A 146 -2.63 8.47 -38.71
C MET A 146 -2.63 9.94 -39.16
N ALA A 147 -1.99 10.83 -38.39
CA ALA A 147 -1.85 12.25 -38.74
C ALA A 147 -0.94 12.44 -39.97
N GLU A 148 0.14 11.66 -40.07
CA GLU A 148 1.04 11.66 -41.24
C GLU A 148 0.41 11.00 -42.47
N ASN A 149 -0.59 10.13 -42.29
CA ASN A 149 -1.24 9.37 -43.37
C ASN A 149 -2.78 9.51 -43.30
N PRO A 150 -3.34 10.67 -43.68
CA PRO A 150 -4.78 10.90 -43.61
C PRO A 150 -5.55 9.89 -44.47
N GLY A 151 -6.54 9.22 -43.87
CA GLY A 151 -7.39 8.23 -44.58
C GLY A 151 -6.75 6.85 -44.77
N ILE A 152 -5.64 6.55 -44.08
CA ILE A 152 -5.05 5.21 -44.05
C ILE A 152 -6.09 4.16 -43.61
N ALA A 153 -6.13 3.03 -44.31
CA ALA A 153 -6.99 1.91 -43.91
C ALA A 153 -6.44 1.25 -42.63
N GLU A 154 -7.32 0.80 -41.74
CA GLU A 154 -6.97 0.21 -40.45
C GLU A 154 -5.91 -0.91 -40.55
N ALA A 155 -6.05 -1.80 -41.54
CA ALA A 155 -5.08 -2.88 -41.76
C ALA A 155 -3.66 -2.38 -42.10
N ALA A 156 -3.56 -1.29 -42.88
CA ALA A 156 -2.29 -0.67 -43.22
C ALA A 156 -1.73 0.17 -42.06
N LEU A 157 -2.60 0.73 -41.20
CA LEU A 157 -2.20 1.42 -39.97
C LEU A 157 -1.54 0.44 -39.00
N GLU A 158 -2.14 -0.73 -38.78
CA GLU A 158 -1.59 -1.76 -37.90
C GLU A 158 -0.27 -2.34 -38.44
N GLU A 159 -0.14 -2.52 -39.76
CA GLU A 159 1.12 -2.92 -40.39
C GLU A 159 2.23 -1.88 -40.14
N LYS A 160 1.94 -0.59 -40.34
CA LYS A 160 2.90 0.49 -40.06
C LYS A 160 3.25 0.60 -38.57
N LEU A 161 2.24 0.48 -37.70
CA LEU A 161 2.45 0.54 -36.25
C LEU A 161 3.35 -0.62 -35.79
N SER A 162 3.05 -1.86 -36.21
CA SER A 162 3.86 -3.03 -35.87
C SER A 162 5.29 -2.94 -36.43
N ALA A 163 5.48 -2.44 -37.64
CA ALA A 163 6.82 -2.19 -38.20
C ALA A 163 7.58 -1.14 -37.39
N SER A 164 6.93 -0.04 -37.01
CA SER A 164 7.52 1.02 -36.19
C SER A 164 7.90 0.53 -34.79
N LEU A 165 7.05 -0.29 -34.16
CA LEU A 165 7.34 -0.90 -32.84
C LEU A 165 8.45 -1.95 -32.92
N ALA A 166 8.67 -2.59 -34.07
CA ALA A 166 9.77 -3.53 -34.28
C ALA A 166 11.12 -2.82 -34.48
N GLU A 167 11.11 -1.65 -35.13
CA GLU A 167 12.30 -0.83 -35.34
C GLU A 167 12.71 -0.05 -34.08
N ASP A 168 11.73 0.52 -33.39
CA ASP A 168 11.92 1.31 -32.17
C ASP A 168 10.92 0.84 -31.09
N PRO A 169 11.26 -0.23 -30.35
CA PRO A 169 10.39 -0.76 -29.31
C PRO A 169 10.18 0.26 -28.19
N ILE A 170 8.95 0.38 -27.71
CA ILE A 170 8.64 1.24 -26.56
C ILE A 170 9.27 0.60 -25.33
N VAL A 171 10.31 1.24 -24.80
CA VAL A 171 10.94 0.89 -23.53
C VAL A 171 10.61 1.99 -22.54
N ILE A 172 10.03 1.61 -21.39
CA ILE A 172 9.79 2.54 -20.30
C ILE A 172 11.02 2.51 -19.38
N ASP A 173 12.09 3.19 -19.81
CA ASP A 173 13.39 3.18 -19.10
C ASP A 173 13.38 3.95 -17.78
N ASP A 174 12.37 4.79 -17.55
CA ASP A 174 12.35 5.77 -16.45
C ASP A 174 11.08 5.69 -15.60
N LEU A 175 10.77 4.50 -15.05
CA LEU A 175 9.81 4.44 -13.93
C LEU A 175 10.44 4.93 -12.61
N GLY A 176 11.77 5.13 -12.57
CA GLY A 176 12.52 5.37 -11.34
C GLY A 176 12.48 4.18 -10.37
N ALA A 177 13.25 4.25 -9.28
CA ALA A 177 13.17 3.25 -8.20
C ALA A 177 11.82 3.30 -7.46
N LEU A 178 11.11 4.44 -7.55
CA LEU A 178 9.78 4.66 -6.98
C LEU A 178 8.89 5.36 -8.02
N PRO A 179 8.03 4.61 -8.72
CA PRO A 179 7.21 5.17 -9.79
C PRO A 179 6.00 5.95 -9.29
N PHE A 180 5.72 5.87 -7.98
CA PHE A 180 4.61 6.53 -7.33
C PHE A 180 5.11 7.61 -6.39
N VAL A 181 4.49 8.79 -6.46
CA VAL A 181 4.68 9.89 -5.53
C VAL A 181 3.37 10.19 -4.82
N PHE A 182 3.47 10.75 -3.62
CA PHE A 182 2.31 10.96 -2.75
C PHE A 182 2.15 12.43 -2.42
N VAL A 183 0.91 12.93 -2.48
CA VAL A 183 0.58 14.30 -2.06
C VAL A 183 -0.42 14.18 -0.92
N LEU A 184 -0.15 14.86 0.19
CA LEU A 184 -1.10 14.96 1.29
C LEU A 184 -1.88 16.26 1.17
N ARG A 185 -3.18 16.21 1.44
CA ARG A 185 -4.05 17.39 1.54
C ARG A 185 -4.83 17.35 2.83
N ASP A 186 -5.17 18.52 3.36
CA ASP A 186 -6.11 18.63 4.48
C ASP A 186 -7.46 19.24 4.06
N ASP A 187 -8.39 19.21 4.99
CA ASP A 187 -9.74 19.76 4.92
C ASP A 187 -9.81 21.29 4.99
N TYR A 188 -8.67 21.94 5.12
CA TYR A 188 -8.53 23.39 4.94
C TYR A 188 -8.03 23.76 3.55
N GLY A 189 -7.72 22.77 2.71
CA GLY A 189 -7.21 22.97 1.35
C GLY A 189 -5.71 23.20 1.27
N ASN A 190 -4.94 22.98 2.35
CA ASN A 190 -3.49 22.98 2.26
C ASN A 190 -3.02 21.73 1.50
N VAL A 191 -1.98 21.90 0.69
CA VAL A 191 -1.39 20.83 -0.12
C VAL A 191 0.07 20.66 0.29
N TYR A 192 0.38 19.51 0.86
CA TYR A 192 1.72 19.10 1.26
C TYR A 192 2.30 18.23 0.13
N SER A 193 3.13 18.86 -0.69
CA SER A 193 3.76 18.29 -1.89
C SER A 193 5.24 17.97 -1.70
N GLU A 194 5.74 18.18 -0.48
CA GLU A 194 7.11 17.89 -0.07
C GLU A 194 7.08 16.94 1.13
N TYR A 195 7.90 15.90 1.06
CA TYR A 195 8.04 14.92 2.13
C TYR A 195 9.40 14.25 2.11
N SER A 196 9.80 13.75 3.28
CA SER A 196 10.96 12.87 3.42
C SER A 196 10.51 11.43 3.55
N TYR A 197 11.27 10.48 3.01
CA TYR A 197 10.94 9.07 3.16
C TYR A 197 12.16 8.15 3.26
N ILE A 198 11.91 6.96 3.79
CA ILE A 198 12.74 5.76 3.61
C ILE A 198 11.88 4.66 2.97
N HIS A 199 12.49 3.76 2.22
CA HIS A 199 11.80 2.68 1.53
C HIS A 199 12.51 1.35 1.73
N ASP A 200 11.75 0.27 1.64
CA ASP A 200 12.24 -1.10 1.66
C ASP A 200 11.23 -2.01 0.93
N SER A 201 11.69 -3.16 0.47
CA SER A 201 10.86 -4.16 -0.19
C SER A 201 10.82 -5.44 0.62
N LYS A 202 9.64 -6.04 0.73
CA LYS A 202 9.48 -7.33 1.40
C LYS A 202 8.50 -8.19 0.63
N THR A 203 8.99 -9.34 0.18
CA THR A 203 8.29 -10.31 -0.65
C THR A 203 7.71 -9.71 -1.94
N VAL A 204 6.40 -9.47 -1.98
CA VAL A 204 5.67 -8.95 -3.15
C VAL A 204 5.27 -7.49 -3.00
N TYR A 205 5.65 -6.86 -1.90
CA TYR A 205 5.25 -5.51 -1.55
C TYR A 205 6.44 -4.57 -1.49
N GLN A 206 6.21 -3.35 -1.97
CA GLN A 206 7.04 -2.19 -1.68
C GLN A 206 6.43 -1.45 -0.49
N TYR A 207 7.29 -0.93 0.39
CA TYR A 207 6.90 -0.14 1.54
C TYR A 207 7.66 1.18 1.57
N MET A 208 6.97 2.25 1.93
CA MET A 208 7.54 3.57 2.12
C MET A 208 7.07 4.15 3.45
N ARG A 209 8.00 4.55 4.30
CA ARG A 209 7.71 5.36 5.50
C ARG A 209 7.87 6.81 5.12
N ILE A 210 6.78 7.55 5.11
CA ILE A 210 6.72 8.94 4.65
C ILE A 210 6.55 9.86 5.86
N SER A 211 7.24 11.01 5.85
CA SER A 211 7.08 12.10 6.82
C SER A 211 6.82 13.40 6.09
N TYR A 212 5.64 13.97 6.33
CA TYR A 212 5.28 15.33 5.95
C TYR A 212 5.58 16.27 7.11
N GLU A 213 6.17 17.42 6.81
CA GLU A 213 6.45 18.47 7.79
C GLU A 213 5.42 19.61 7.70
N ASN A 214 5.32 20.38 8.77
CA ASN A 214 4.41 21.53 8.89
C ASN A 214 2.92 21.19 8.76
N VAL A 215 2.53 19.93 9.00
CA VAL A 215 1.13 19.51 9.01
C VAL A 215 0.50 19.92 10.35
N ALA A 216 -0.45 20.85 10.31
CA ALA A 216 -1.05 21.43 11.51
C ALA A 216 -2.40 20.76 11.85
N LEU A 217 -2.37 19.59 12.49
CA LEU A 217 -3.60 18.86 12.83
C LEU A 217 -4.34 19.42 14.05
N PHE A 218 -3.66 20.08 14.99
CA PHE A 218 -4.30 20.58 16.22
C PHE A 218 -4.59 22.08 16.22
N GLY A 219 -4.45 22.73 15.05
CA GLY A 219 -4.78 24.14 14.84
C GLY A 219 -3.91 25.14 15.61
N SER A 220 -3.71 26.31 15.01
CA SER A 220 -3.37 27.54 15.72
C SER A 220 -4.20 28.68 15.14
N GLY A 221 -5.39 28.89 15.70
CA GLY A 221 -6.31 29.97 15.31
C GLY A 221 -7.21 29.66 14.12
N GLU A 222 -8.29 30.44 13.99
CA GLU A 222 -9.34 30.37 12.97
C GLU A 222 -8.78 30.25 11.55
N GLN A 223 -8.62 29.02 11.05
CA GLN A 223 -8.42 28.77 9.63
C GLN A 223 -9.78 28.84 8.93
N LEU A 224 -9.93 29.82 8.04
CA LEU A 224 -11.14 29.99 7.23
C LEU A 224 -11.30 28.77 6.32
N ALA A 225 -12.50 28.18 6.33
CA ALA A 225 -12.86 27.14 5.37
C ALA A 225 -12.59 27.65 3.93
N PRO A 226 -12.08 26.80 3.03
CA PRO A 226 -11.78 27.22 1.67
C PRO A 226 -13.03 27.82 0.99
N GLU A 227 -12.87 28.94 0.27
CA GLU A 227 -13.98 29.68 -0.37
C GLU A 227 -14.71 28.88 -1.46
N LYS A 228 -14.22 27.69 -1.84
CA LYS A 228 -14.78 26.86 -2.90
C LYS A 228 -15.04 25.43 -2.42
N ASN A 229 -16.29 25.00 -2.59
CA ASN A 229 -16.71 23.61 -2.51
C ASN A 229 -16.17 22.83 -3.70
N TYR A 230 -16.09 21.53 -3.53
CA TYR A 230 -15.37 20.69 -4.47
C TYR A 230 -15.86 19.20 -4.25
N PRO A 231 -15.94 18.34 -5.29
CA PRO A 231 -16.93 17.23 -5.43
C PRO A 231 -16.64 15.78 -4.93
N THR A 232 -17.72 15.08 -4.58
CA THR A 232 -17.73 13.67 -4.10
C THR A 232 -17.43 12.60 -5.18
N PRO A 233 -17.09 11.35 -4.80
CA PRO A 233 -16.70 10.27 -5.72
C PRO A 233 -17.78 9.72 -6.67
N ASP A 234 -19.06 10.07 -6.50
CA ASP A 234 -20.19 9.42 -7.19
C ASP A 234 -20.81 10.27 -8.33
N VAL A 235 -20.16 11.37 -8.74
CA VAL A 235 -20.66 12.26 -9.81
C VAL A 235 -20.05 11.96 -11.17
N SER A 236 -20.88 12.06 -12.22
CA SER A 236 -20.57 11.68 -13.60
C SER A 236 -19.56 12.58 -14.34
N MET A 237 -19.07 13.66 -13.71
CA MET A 237 -18.08 14.60 -14.25
C MET A 237 -17.13 15.07 -13.14
N PRO A 238 -15.97 14.44 -12.94
CA PRO A 238 -15.06 14.68 -11.81
C PRO A 238 -14.05 15.83 -12.03
N GLY A 239 -14.20 16.62 -13.09
CA GLY A 239 -13.26 17.68 -13.51
C GLY A 239 -13.20 18.96 -12.66
N TYR A 240 -13.70 18.93 -11.43
CA TYR A 240 -13.57 19.99 -10.42
C TYR A 240 -13.12 19.29 -9.12
N ILE A 241 -12.16 19.77 -8.32
CA ILE A 241 -11.38 18.88 -7.42
C ILE A 241 -11.34 19.28 -5.92
N TYR A 242 -12.00 18.47 -5.09
CA TYR A 242 -11.93 18.16 -3.62
C TYR A 242 -12.85 16.94 -3.57
N LYS A 243 -12.69 16.07 -2.58
CA LYS A 243 -13.74 15.23 -2.03
C LYS A 243 -14.05 15.63 -0.56
N GLY A 244 -14.86 16.66 -0.28
CA GLY A 244 -15.04 17.11 1.11
C GLY A 244 -16.28 17.98 1.39
N THR A 245 -17.42 17.33 1.65
CA THR A 245 -18.44 17.83 2.58
C THR A 245 -18.88 16.67 3.43
N HIS A 246 -18.24 16.48 4.58
CA HIS A 246 -18.97 15.94 5.71
C HIS A 246 -19.62 17.14 6.39
N GLU A 247 -20.93 17.06 6.68
CA GLU A 247 -21.48 17.91 7.73
C GLU A 247 -20.59 17.66 8.94
N SER A 248 -19.78 18.66 9.31
CA SER A 248 -19.08 18.63 10.59
C SER A 248 -20.17 18.45 11.63
N ASP A 249 -20.26 17.25 12.21
CA ASP A 249 -21.24 16.92 13.24
C ASP A 249 -20.91 17.61 14.58
N GLY A 250 -20.13 18.70 14.51
CA GLY A 250 -19.64 19.47 15.63
C GLY A 250 -18.41 18.83 16.25
N LYS A 251 -17.22 19.35 15.86
CA LYS A 251 -15.90 19.14 16.47
C LYS A 251 -15.31 17.72 16.24
N GLU A 252 -14.00 17.58 16.39
CA GLU A 252 -13.28 16.31 16.72
C GLU A 252 -12.63 15.45 15.61
N VAL A 253 -12.80 15.73 14.31
CA VAL A 253 -12.13 14.99 13.21
C VAL A 253 -11.55 15.94 12.17
N HIS A 254 -10.29 15.73 11.76
CA HIS A 254 -9.70 16.36 10.57
C HIS A 254 -9.58 15.33 9.44
N TYR A 255 -9.96 15.74 8.25
CA TYR A 255 -9.84 14.89 7.07
C TYR A 255 -8.54 15.20 6.35
N LEU A 256 -7.64 14.21 6.34
CA LEU A 256 -6.51 14.20 5.44
C LEU A 256 -6.84 13.38 4.20
N TYR A 257 -6.19 13.68 3.09
CA TYR A 257 -6.33 12.92 1.85
C TYR A 257 -4.94 12.65 1.32
N LEU A 258 -4.61 11.37 1.16
CA LEU A 258 -3.35 10.95 0.55
C LEU A 258 -3.62 10.55 -0.90
N ASP A 259 -3.15 11.36 -1.83
CA ASP A 259 -3.24 11.12 -3.25
C ASP A 259 -1.97 10.43 -3.75
N MET A 260 -2.12 9.42 -4.59
CA MET A 260 -1.01 8.77 -5.29
C MET A 260 -0.99 9.22 -6.77
N TYR A 261 0.18 9.62 -7.26
CA TYR A 261 0.44 10.02 -8.65
C TYR A 261 1.59 9.20 -9.23
N TYR A 262 1.68 9.17 -10.56
CA TYR A 262 2.90 8.72 -11.23
C TYR A 262 3.95 9.83 -11.17
N ALA A 263 5.19 9.47 -10.82
CA ALA A 263 6.27 10.43 -10.60
C ALA A 263 6.50 11.38 -11.79
N ASN A 264 6.32 10.88 -13.02
CA ASN A 264 6.57 11.62 -14.25
C ASN A 264 5.32 12.26 -14.89
N ASP A 265 4.15 12.11 -14.29
CA ASP A 265 2.87 12.60 -14.82
C ASP A 265 2.01 13.15 -13.67
N VAL A 266 2.60 14.02 -12.85
CA VAL A 266 1.92 14.63 -11.72
C VAL A 266 1.09 15.82 -12.18
N ASP A 267 -0.22 15.62 -12.33
CA ASP A 267 -1.19 16.70 -12.37
C ASP A 267 -2.02 16.69 -11.08
N ILE A 268 -1.62 17.52 -10.12
CA ILE A 268 -2.34 17.70 -8.84
C ILE A 268 -3.77 18.25 -9.02
N TYR A 269 -4.14 18.64 -10.25
CA TYR A 269 -5.48 19.06 -10.62
C TYR A 269 -6.15 18.07 -11.60
N SER A 270 -5.73 16.80 -11.60
CA SER A 270 -6.38 15.71 -12.33
C SER A 270 -7.05 14.70 -11.39
N GLU A 271 -7.86 13.79 -11.96
CA GLU A 271 -8.42 12.66 -11.23
C GLU A 271 -7.31 11.72 -10.75
N THR A 272 -7.30 11.43 -9.45
CA THR A 272 -6.24 10.64 -8.83
C THR A 272 -6.78 9.51 -7.98
N PHE A 273 -5.90 8.55 -7.69
CA PHE A 273 -6.06 7.51 -6.70
C PHE A 273 -6.01 8.14 -5.30
N ALA A 274 -7.06 8.89 -4.94
CA ALA A 274 -7.15 9.58 -3.66
C ALA A 274 -7.65 8.62 -2.58
N TYR A 275 -6.89 8.52 -1.50
CA TYR A 275 -7.29 7.80 -0.31
C TYR A 275 -7.71 8.76 0.81
N PRO A 276 -8.98 8.72 1.28
CA PRO A 276 -9.38 9.50 2.44
C PRO A 276 -8.75 8.92 3.70
N LEU A 277 -7.89 9.71 4.35
CA LEU A 277 -7.32 9.46 5.67
C LEU A 277 -8.13 10.23 6.71
N GLN A 278 -8.99 9.54 7.43
CA GLN A 278 -9.64 10.15 8.60
C GLN A 278 -8.63 10.17 9.74
N VAL A 279 -8.27 11.36 10.24
CA VAL A 279 -7.35 11.51 11.37
C VAL A 279 -8.09 12.23 12.51
N TYR A 280 -8.14 11.56 13.66
CA TYR A 280 -8.81 12.11 14.83
C TYR A 280 -7.97 13.22 15.43
N THR A 281 -8.64 14.30 15.87
CA THR A 281 -7.94 15.46 16.45
C THR A 281 -8.22 15.68 17.91
N GLU A 282 -9.08 14.84 18.50
CA GLU A 282 -9.16 14.73 19.95
C GLU A 282 -8.18 13.70 20.50
N THR A 283 -7.58 14.07 21.62
CA THR A 283 -6.64 13.24 22.39
C THR A 283 -7.27 11.98 23.00
N SER A 284 -8.60 11.84 22.95
CA SER A 284 -9.38 10.72 23.51
C SER A 284 -9.28 9.45 22.65
N ASP A 285 -9.27 9.61 21.32
CA ASP A 285 -9.20 8.50 20.34
C ASP A 285 -7.78 8.27 19.81
N LEU A 286 -6.87 9.24 20.01
CA LEU A 286 -5.46 9.10 19.69
C LEU A 286 -4.73 8.30 20.77
N ILE A 287 -4.06 7.23 20.37
CA ILE A 287 -3.26 6.41 21.28
C ILE A 287 -1.91 7.10 21.47
N ARG A 288 -1.53 7.39 22.72
CA ARG A 288 -0.17 7.85 23.02
C ARG A 288 0.79 6.68 22.79
N SER A 289 1.70 6.84 21.83
CA SER A 289 2.69 5.83 21.50
C SER A 289 3.82 5.82 22.55
N ASP A 290 4.23 4.63 22.98
CA ASP A 290 5.46 4.44 23.76
C ASP A 290 6.62 4.22 22.79
N PHE A 291 7.37 5.29 22.54
CA PHE A 291 8.48 5.30 21.59
C PHE A 291 9.84 5.12 22.25
N SER A 292 9.89 4.70 23.52
CA SER A 292 11.14 4.59 24.30
C SER A 292 12.18 3.69 23.65
N ASP A 293 11.76 2.60 23.01
CA ASP A 293 12.61 1.65 22.29
C ASP A 293 13.01 2.14 20.87
N GLU A 294 12.48 3.26 20.41
CA GLU A 294 12.68 3.80 19.06
C GLU A 294 13.60 5.03 19.04
N ILE A 295 13.98 5.56 20.21
CA ILE A 295 14.82 6.76 20.34
C ILE A 295 16.14 6.57 19.60
N LYS A 296 16.51 7.57 18.79
CA LYS A 296 17.79 7.61 18.07
C LYS A 296 18.70 8.66 18.68
N SER A 297 20.01 8.43 18.61
CA SER A 297 21.02 9.39 19.05
C SER A 297 21.28 10.51 18.03
N ALA A 298 20.71 10.42 16.83
CA ALA A 298 20.83 11.40 15.76
C ALA A 298 19.66 11.23 14.76
N PRO A 299 19.37 12.27 13.94
CA PRO A 299 18.46 12.13 12.81
C PRO A 299 18.90 11.03 11.83
N VAL A 300 17.95 10.51 11.04
CA VAL A 300 18.24 9.57 9.96
C VAL A 300 19.06 10.28 8.87
N SER A 301 20.25 9.77 8.55
CA SER A 301 21.18 10.40 7.60
C SER A 301 20.79 10.22 6.13
N ASP A 302 20.11 9.12 5.81
CA ASP A 302 19.88 8.68 4.43
C ASP A 302 18.42 8.92 4.00
N LEU A 303 17.85 10.05 4.42
CA LEU A 303 16.50 10.47 4.03
C LEU A 303 16.49 10.96 2.59
N THR A 304 15.57 10.42 1.79
CA THR A 304 15.31 10.97 0.47
C THR A 304 14.19 11.99 0.58
N VAL A 305 14.40 13.18 0.01
CA VAL A 305 13.42 14.26 -0.02
C VAL A 305 12.78 14.31 -1.40
N VAL A 306 11.46 14.30 -1.46
CA VAL A 306 10.69 14.48 -2.69
C VAL A 306 10.09 15.87 -2.67
N HIS A 307 10.28 16.62 -3.75
CA HIS A 307 9.62 17.89 -3.99
C HIS A 307 8.79 17.76 -5.26
N ILE A 308 7.47 17.74 -5.13
CA ILE A 308 6.55 17.65 -6.26
C ILE A 308 6.21 19.08 -6.69
N PRO A 309 6.62 19.52 -7.90
CA PRO A 309 6.31 20.86 -8.36
C PRO A 309 4.80 21.02 -8.52
N GLN A 310 4.23 22.07 -7.93
CA GLN A 310 2.86 22.46 -8.22
C GLN A 310 2.84 23.02 -9.64
N SER A 311 2.33 22.25 -10.61
CA SER A 311 2.20 22.74 -11.98
C SER A 311 1.21 23.90 -11.99
N SER A 312 1.71 25.13 -12.11
CA SER A 312 0.84 26.25 -12.44
C SER A 312 0.26 25.96 -13.82
N LYS A 313 -1.05 25.72 -13.92
CA LYS A 313 -1.75 25.88 -15.19
C LYS A 313 -1.58 27.36 -15.59
N GLU A 314 -0.57 27.65 -16.40
CA GLU A 314 -0.57 28.88 -17.19
C GLU A 314 -1.78 28.80 -18.12
N ASN A 315 -2.77 29.65 -17.81
CA ASN A 315 -3.90 30.15 -18.59
C ASN A 315 -4.31 29.40 -19.88
#